data_AF-A0A2G9S155-F1
#
_entry.id   AF-A0A2G9S155-F1
#
_cell.length_a   1.000
_cell.length_b   1.000
_cell.length_c   1.000
_cell.angle_alpha   90.00
_cell.angle_beta   90.00
_cell.angle_gamma   90.00
#
_symmetry.space_group_name_H-M   'P 1'
#
loop_
_entity.id
_entity.type
_entity.pdbx_description
1 polymer ?
#
loop_
_entity_poly.entity_id
_entity_poly.type
_entity_poly.pdbx_seq_one_letter_code
_entity_poly.pdbx_strand_id
1 'polypeptide(L)'
;MAPNGNLVIYCILNGELLVETLSLNIEKCFKNKVDMAFSAEKGMPGSIVDVILSASPESICGLRVIDSSLLLLNSYERFSPENVHGLFSYGYYGGYNVGGLDVEDPEPQCLDPNKLVFFKGNYYLPVSSNSEGDSYQNLKDVGLIVVTGNQVRKPKVCEKDPPEQSRYPLL
;
A
#
# COMPACT_ATOMS: atom_id res chain seq x y z
N MET A 1 8.80 -8.63 0.63
CA MET A 1 7.78 -7.73 1.22
C MET A 1 8.33 -6.34 1.52
N ALA A 2 9.65 -6.13 1.56
CA ALA A 2 10.19 -4.78 1.52
C ALA A 2 9.85 -4.06 0.20
N PRO A 3 9.73 -2.73 0.18
CA PRO A 3 9.84 -1.82 1.33
C PRO A 3 8.52 -1.59 2.07
N ASN A 4 7.38 -1.94 1.47
CA ASN A 4 6.06 -1.72 2.05
C ASN A 4 5.23 -3.00 1.96
N GLY A 5 4.48 -3.31 3.01
CA GLY A 5 3.49 -4.40 3.02
C GLY A 5 2.17 -3.93 3.60
N ASN A 6 1.06 -4.38 3.03
CA ASN A 6 -0.29 -4.10 3.56
C ASN A 6 -0.82 -5.35 4.27
N LEU A 7 -1.30 -5.17 5.50
CA LEU A 7 -2.04 -6.17 6.24
C LEU A 7 -3.53 -5.82 6.14
N VAL A 8 -4.35 -6.78 5.74
CA VAL A 8 -5.81 -6.64 5.66
C VAL A 8 -6.44 -7.57 6.67
N ILE A 9 -7.25 -7.02 7.56
CA ILE A 9 -8.00 -7.78 8.57
C ILE A 9 -9.47 -7.59 8.28
N TYR A 10 -10.24 -8.69 8.31
CA TYR A 10 -11.67 -8.63 8.06
C TYR A 10 -12.46 -9.52 9.02
N CYS A 11 -13.72 -9.17 9.23
CA CYS A 11 -14.70 -10.04 9.85
C CYS A 11 -16.08 -9.83 9.21
N ILE A 12 -16.96 -10.82 9.37
CA ILE A 12 -18.33 -10.76 8.87
C ILE A 12 -19.28 -10.78 10.07
N LEU A 13 -20.14 -9.78 10.17
CA LEU A 13 -21.12 -9.66 11.23
C LEU A 13 -22.48 -9.32 10.63
N ASN A 14 -23.49 -10.15 10.88
CA ASN A 14 -24.87 -9.94 10.41
C ASN A 14 -25.02 -9.68 8.90
N GLY A 15 -24.15 -10.30 8.08
CA GLY A 15 -24.19 -10.13 6.62
C GLY A 15 -23.44 -8.90 6.10
N GLU A 16 -22.71 -8.19 6.96
CA GLU A 16 -21.84 -7.07 6.63
C GLU A 16 -20.37 -7.48 6.78
N LEU A 17 -19.55 -7.11 5.80
CA LEU A 17 -18.10 -7.31 5.81
C LEU A 17 -17.43 -6.05 6.37
N LEU A 18 -16.78 -6.20 7.52
CA LEU A 18 -15.97 -5.17 8.15
C LEU A 18 -14.51 -5.41 7.77
N VAL A 19 -13.82 -4.39 7.25
CA VAL A 19 -12.42 -4.47 6.83
C VAL A 19 -11.62 -3.35 7.46
N GLU A 20 -10.43 -3.68 7.96
CA GLU A 20 -9.42 -2.74 8.41
C GLU A 20 -8.08 -3.03 7.72
N THR A 21 -7.32 -1.99 7.41
CA THR A 21 -6.05 -2.11 6.68
C THR A 21 -4.92 -1.40 7.40
N LEU A 22 -3.75 -2.05 7.44
CA LEU A 22 -2.56 -1.49 8.06
C LEU A 22 -1.37 -1.56 7.09
N SER A 23 -0.78 -0.40 6.81
CA SER A 23 0.43 -0.28 6.01
C SER A 23 1.67 -0.40 6.90
N LEU A 24 2.56 -1.33 6.55
CA LEU A 24 3.80 -1.61 7.26
C LEU A 24 4.98 -1.15 6.43
N ASN A 25 5.82 -0.30 7.02
CA ASN A 25 7.13 0.00 6.46
C ASN A 25 8.10 -1.12 6.87
N ILE A 26 8.58 -1.86 5.88
CA ILE A 26 9.41 -3.06 6.06
C ILE A 26 10.83 -2.72 5.61
N GLU A 27 11.80 -3.03 6.47
CA GLU A 27 13.21 -2.81 6.19
C GLU A 27 13.62 -3.46 4.86
N LYS A 28 14.33 -2.68 4.04
CA LYS A 28 14.90 -3.13 2.77
C LYS A 28 16.06 -4.06 3.07
N CYS A 29 15.90 -5.32 2.67
CA CYS A 29 16.88 -6.35 2.95
C CYS A 29 17.05 -7.31 1.76
N PHE A 30 18.27 -7.79 1.57
CA PHE A 30 18.56 -8.81 0.57
C PHE A 30 18.29 -10.20 1.13
N LYS A 31 17.60 -11.02 0.34
CA LYS A 31 17.33 -12.42 0.70
C LYS A 31 18.63 -13.24 0.80
N ASN A 32 19.57 -13.02 -0.12
CA ASN A 32 20.89 -13.64 -0.06
C ASN A 32 21.76 -12.86 0.91
N LYS A 33 22.15 -13.49 2.02
CA LYS A 33 23.08 -12.90 2.98
C LYS A 33 24.49 -13.13 2.46
N VAL A 34 25.18 -12.05 2.16
CA VAL A 34 26.56 -12.07 1.69
C VAL A 34 27.43 -11.45 2.77
N ASP A 35 28.52 -12.12 3.11
CA ASP A 35 29.53 -11.62 4.04
C ASP A 35 30.93 -11.82 3.45
N MET A 36 31.85 -10.92 3.79
CA MET A 36 33.20 -10.87 3.24
C MET A 36 34.21 -10.57 4.34
N ALA A 37 35.27 -11.37 4.40
CA ALA A 37 36.39 -11.18 5.30
C ALA A 37 37.72 -11.34 4.58
N PHE A 38 38.76 -10.75 5.15
CA PHE A 38 40.14 -11.00 4.75
C PHE A 38 40.81 -11.91 5.78
N SER A 39 41.70 -12.82 5.36
CA SER A 39 42.45 -13.65 6.29
C SER A 39 43.43 -12.85 7.17
N ALA A 40 43.83 -11.66 6.73
CA ALA A 40 44.59 -10.68 7.51
C ALA A 40 44.13 -9.25 7.18
N GLU A 41 43.97 -8.40 8.20
CA GLU A 41 43.55 -7.00 8.00
C GLU A 41 44.62 -6.14 7.30
N LYS A 42 45.89 -6.50 7.45
CA LYS A 42 47.04 -5.79 6.86
C LYS A 42 48.10 -6.78 6.44
N GLY A 43 48.78 -6.47 5.34
CA GLY A 43 49.89 -7.25 4.82
C GLY A 43 51.00 -6.34 4.29
N MET A 44 52.22 -6.87 4.22
CA MET A 44 53.31 -6.19 3.50
C MET A 44 53.05 -6.21 1.99
N PRO A 45 53.60 -5.27 1.21
CA PRO A 45 53.53 -5.33 -0.24
C PRO A 45 54.00 -6.69 -0.77
N GLY A 46 53.19 -7.33 -1.62
CA GLY A 46 53.48 -8.67 -2.16
C GLY A 46 53.12 -9.85 -1.25
N SER A 47 52.60 -9.61 -0.03
CA SER A 47 52.04 -10.68 0.79
C SER A 47 50.76 -11.24 0.18
N ILE A 48 50.53 -12.53 0.40
CA ILE A 48 49.30 -13.22 -0.01
C ILE A 48 48.27 -13.02 1.10
N VAL A 49 47.08 -12.56 0.74
CA VAL A 49 45.93 -12.41 1.62
C VAL A 49 44.74 -13.06 0.94
N ASP A 50 44.01 -13.89 1.68
CA ASP A 50 42.82 -14.57 1.17
C ASP A 50 41.59 -13.71 1.40
N VAL A 51 40.70 -13.70 0.40
CA VAL A 51 39.36 -13.12 0.51
C VAL A 51 38.39 -14.27 0.74
N ILE A 52 37.74 -14.26 1.90
CA ILE A 52 36.75 -15.25 2.29
C ILE A 52 35.38 -14.64 2.01
N LEU A 53 34.60 -15.29 1.15
CA LEU A 53 33.26 -14.86 0.77
C LEU A 53 32.24 -15.94 1.16
N SER A 54 31.22 -15.54 1.92
CA SER A 54 30.11 -16.40 2.29
C SER A 54 28.84 -15.91 1.62
N ALA A 55 28.13 -16.80 0.93
CA ALA A 55 26.85 -16.54 0.28
C ALA A 55 26.03 -17.83 0.19
N SER A 56 24.78 -17.73 -0.26
CA SER A 56 23.96 -18.91 -0.54
C SER A 56 24.63 -19.82 -1.60
N PRO A 57 24.46 -21.15 -1.53
CA PRO A 57 25.04 -22.08 -2.49
C PRO A 57 24.70 -21.71 -3.94
N GLU A 58 25.64 -21.96 -4.86
CA GLU A 58 25.50 -21.72 -6.30
C GLU A 58 25.23 -20.25 -6.69
N SER A 59 25.42 -19.30 -5.78
CA SER A 59 25.35 -17.88 -6.09
C SER A 59 26.50 -17.44 -7.00
N ILE A 60 26.21 -16.56 -7.96
CA ILE A 60 27.24 -15.85 -8.72
C ILE A 60 27.60 -14.58 -7.94
N CYS A 61 28.87 -14.43 -7.59
CA CYS A 61 29.37 -13.30 -6.82
C CYS A 61 30.35 -12.45 -7.64
N GLY A 62 30.08 -11.14 -7.69
CA GLY A 62 31.01 -10.16 -8.24
C GLY A 62 31.82 -9.47 -7.14
N LEU A 63 33.14 -9.44 -7.28
CA LEU A 63 34.04 -8.77 -6.34
C LEU A 63 34.60 -7.49 -6.96
N ARG A 64 34.67 -6.43 -6.15
CA ARG A 64 35.25 -5.14 -6.53
C ARG A 64 36.24 -4.69 -5.47
N VAL A 65 37.47 -4.40 -5.90
CA VAL A 65 38.54 -3.88 -5.05
C VAL A 65 38.82 -2.44 -5.47
N ILE A 66 38.93 -1.53 -4.50
CA ILE A 66 39.11 -0.08 -4.74
C ILE A 66 40.26 0.40 -3.86
N ASP A 67 41.17 1.21 -4.43
CA ASP A 67 42.21 1.88 -3.67
C ASP A 67 41.64 2.98 -2.77
N SER A 68 42.12 3.09 -1.53
CA SER A 68 41.59 4.02 -0.54
C SER A 68 41.74 5.49 -0.93
N SER A 69 42.74 5.84 -1.73
CA SER A 69 42.93 7.21 -2.24
C SER A 69 41.77 7.66 -3.15
N LEU A 70 41.14 6.72 -3.87
CA LEU A 70 40.02 7.03 -4.76
C LEU A 70 38.73 7.31 -3.98
N LEU A 71 38.59 6.81 -2.75
CA LEU A 71 37.43 7.07 -1.89
C LEU A 71 37.31 8.56 -1.51
N LEU A 72 38.41 9.33 -1.62
CA LEU A 72 38.44 10.77 -1.36
C LEU A 72 37.91 11.61 -2.54
N LEU A 73 38.02 11.08 -3.77
CA LEU A 73 37.67 11.80 -5.00
C LEU A 73 36.20 11.64 -5.37
N ASN A 74 35.60 10.50 -5.06
CA ASN A 74 34.18 10.24 -5.21
C ASN A 74 33.73 9.35 -4.05
N SER A 75 32.62 9.70 -3.40
CA SER A 75 31.91 8.77 -2.53
C SER A 75 31.28 7.69 -3.41
N TYR A 76 32.07 6.71 -3.83
CA TYR A 76 31.60 5.63 -4.69
C TYR A 76 30.34 5.03 -4.10
N GLU A 77 29.27 4.98 -4.90
CA GLU A 77 27.97 4.47 -4.47
C GLU A 77 28.15 3.09 -3.86
N ARG A 78 27.95 3.02 -2.55
CA ARG A 78 27.92 1.75 -1.84
C ARG A 78 26.68 1.03 -2.32
N PHE A 79 26.86 -0.22 -2.73
CA PHE A 79 25.75 -1.11 -3.03
C PHE A 79 24.99 -1.36 -1.72
N SER A 80 23.88 -0.66 -1.53
CA SER A 80 23.03 -0.78 -0.35
C SER A 80 21.64 -1.29 -0.72
N PRO A 81 20.93 -1.93 0.21
CA PRO A 81 19.52 -2.26 0.01
C PRO A 81 18.70 -1.05 -0.41
N GLU A 82 18.96 0.13 0.15
CA GLU A 82 18.22 1.37 -0.18
C GLU A 82 18.33 1.73 -1.65
N ASN A 83 19.55 1.72 -2.19
CA ASN A 83 19.81 2.10 -3.57
C ASN A 83 19.21 1.08 -4.53
N VAL A 84 19.39 -0.22 -4.28
CA VAL A 84 18.87 -1.29 -5.15
C VAL A 84 17.34 -1.33 -5.14
N HIS A 85 16.72 -1.29 -3.96
CA HIS A 85 15.27 -1.23 -3.87
C HIS A 85 14.73 0.09 -4.47
N GLY A 86 15.47 1.19 -4.39
CA GLY A 86 15.10 2.47 -5.01
C GLY A 86 15.07 2.45 -6.55
N LEU A 87 15.81 1.53 -7.19
CA LEU A 87 15.74 1.36 -8.65
C LEU A 87 14.39 0.82 -9.12
N PHE A 88 13.68 0.08 -8.26
CA PHE A 88 12.37 -0.45 -8.59
C PHE A 88 11.29 0.56 -8.18
N SER A 89 10.47 0.97 -9.14
CA SER A 89 9.23 1.66 -8.83
C SER A 89 8.26 0.66 -8.19
N TYR A 90 8.24 0.63 -6.86
CA TYR A 90 7.12 0.04 -6.13
C TYR A 90 5.93 0.96 -6.37
N GLY A 91 5.19 0.70 -7.45
CA GLY A 91 3.97 1.45 -7.76
C GLY A 91 3.03 1.43 -6.56
N TYR A 92 2.39 2.56 -6.30
CA TYR A 92 1.23 2.59 -5.41
C TYR A 92 0.14 1.75 -6.08
N TYR A 93 -0.09 0.54 -5.57
CA TYR A 93 -1.13 -0.36 -6.09
C TYR A 93 -2.52 -0.02 -5.54
N GLY A 94 -2.67 1.07 -4.80
CA GLY A 94 -3.97 1.50 -4.28
C GLY A 94 -4.84 2.09 -5.38
N GLY A 95 -6.15 1.96 -5.19
CA GLY A 95 -7.18 2.40 -6.12
C GLY A 95 -7.53 1.36 -7.18
N TYR A 96 -8.48 1.75 -8.04
CA TYR A 96 -8.98 0.95 -9.16
C TYR A 96 -8.69 1.59 -10.51
N ASN A 97 -7.73 2.52 -10.57
CA ASN A 97 -7.24 3.03 -11.85
C ASN A 97 -6.08 2.16 -12.34
N VAL A 98 -6.34 1.32 -13.34
CA VAL A 98 -5.36 0.39 -13.90
C VAL A 98 -5.05 0.82 -15.33
N GLY A 99 -3.83 1.31 -15.56
CA GLY A 99 -3.39 1.71 -16.91
C GLY A 99 -4.23 2.85 -17.51
N GLY A 100 -4.76 3.75 -16.68
CA GLY A 100 -5.63 4.86 -17.10
C GLY A 100 -7.11 4.48 -17.25
N LEU A 101 -7.47 3.21 -17.04
CA LEU A 101 -8.85 2.76 -17.01
C LEU A 101 -9.36 2.71 -15.58
N ASP A 102 -10.52 3.31 -15.35
CA ASP A 102 -11.24 3.16 -14.08
C ASP A 102 -12.05 1.86 -14.13
N VAL A 103 -11.69 0.90 -13.28
CA VAL A 103 -12.40 -0.38 -13.14
C VAL A 103 -13.25 -0.42 -11.88
N GLU A 104 -13.52 0.73 -11.26
CA GLU A 104 -14.43 0.84 -10.14
C GLU A 104 -15.87 0.47 -10.54
N ASP A 105 -16.52 -0.33 -9.70
CA ASP A 105 -17.92 -0.67 -9.91
C ASP A 105 -18.80 0.59 -9.82
N PRO A 106 -19.87 0.68 -10.63
CA PRO A 106 -20.84 1.76 -10.54
C PRO A 106 -21.33 1.95 -9.10
N GLU A 107 -21.44 3.20 -8.70
CA GLU A 107 -21.90 3.53 -7.36
C GLU A 107 -23.36 3.06 -7.16
N PRO A 108 -23.68 2.38 -6.04
CA PRO A 108 -25.04 1.97 -5.77
C PRO A 108 -25.97 3.18 -5.57
N GLN A 109 -27.26 2.97 -5.82
CA GLN A 109 -28.27 4.00 -5.64
C GLN A 109 -28.30 4.51 -4.18
N CYS A 110 -28.27 5.84 -4.00
CA CYS A 110 -28.36 6.45 -2.68
C CYS A 110 -29.78 6.31 -2.07
N LEU A 111 -29.85 6.37 -0.74
CA LEU A 111 -31.07 6.34 0.04
C LEU A 111 -31.73 7.72 0.06
N ASP A 112 -33.03 7.77 -0.23
CA ASP A 112 -33.82 9.00 -0.13
C ASP A 112 -33.94 9.44 1.36
N PRO A 113 -33.48 10.66 1.71
CA PRO A 113 -33.54 11.17 3.08
C PRO A 113 -34.95 11.29 3.65
N ASN A 114 -35.98 11.32 2.80
CA ASN A 114 -37.39 11.46 3.21
C ASN A 114 -38.13 10.11 3.27
N LYS A 115 -37.49 9.02 2.83
CA LYS A 115 -38.11 7.69 2.81
C LYS A 115 -37.94 6.99 4.15
N LEU A 116 -39.07 6.69 4.82
CA LEU A 116 -39.07 5.94 6.07
C LEU A 116 -38.60 4.50 5.87
N VAL A 117 -37.68 4.06 6.71
CA VAL A 117 -37.18 2.68 6.78
C VAL A 117 -37.76 2.01 8.01
N PHE A 118 -38.46 0.90 7.82
CA PHE A 118 -38.97 0.09 8.93
C PHE A 118 -37.90 -0.88 9.43
N PHE A 119 -37.50 -0.74 10.69
CA PHE A 119 -36.50 -1.60 11.32
C PHE A 119 -36.92 -1.95 12.75
N LYS A 120 -36.92 -3.25 13.09
CA LYS A 120 -37.24 -3.76 14.44
C LYS A 120 -38.49 -3.12 15.09
N GLY A 121 -39.57 -2.93 14.32
CA GLY A 121 -40.84 -2.40 14.84
C GLY A 121 -40.98 -0.87 14.84
N ASN A 122 -39.97 -0.13 14.40
CA ASN A 122 -39.98 1.34 14.38
C ASN A 122 -39.64 1.88 12.98
N TYR A 123 -40.03 3.13 12.72
CA TYR A 123 -39.70 3.85 11.49
C TYR A 123 -38.54 4.82 11.73
N TYR A 124 -37.54 4.78 10.86
CA TYR A 124 -36.35 5.62 10.91
C TYR A 124 -36.20 6.41 9.61
N LEU A 125 -35.63 7.61 9.68
CA LEU A 125 -35.15 8.36 8.52
C LEU A 125 -33.64 8.13 8.38
N PRO A 126 -33.13 7.86 7.17
CA PRO A 126 -31.71 7.68 6.96
C PRO A 126 -30.99 9.02 7.13
N VAL A 127 -29.84 8.99 7.80
CA VAL A 127 -28.98 10.15 8.01
C VAL A 127 -27.58 9.81 7.54
N SER A 128 -26.94 10.73 6.82
CA SER A 128 -25.54 10.60 6.45
C SER A 128 -24.65 10.95 7.64
N SER A 129 -23.69 10.09 7.95
CA SER A 129 -22.60 10.39 8.89
C SER A 129 -21.27 10.35 8.17
N ASN A 130 -20.40 11.32 8.44
CA ASN A 130 -19.03 11.36 7.92
C ASN A 130 -18.02 10.70 8.88
N SER A 131 -18.44 10.26 10.07
CA SER A 131 -17.55 9.71 11.08
C SER A 131 -17.33 8.20 10.98
N GLU A 132 -18.03 7.52 10.07
CA GLU A 132 -17.92 6.06 9.90
C GLU A 132 -17.10 5.75 8.66
N GLY A 133 -16.22 4.75 8.77
CA GLY A 133 -15.44 4.23 7.65
C GLY A 133 -16.29 3.40 6.68
N ASP A 134 -15.69 3.05 5.54
CA ASP A 134 -16.28 2.21 4.51
C ASP A 134 -15.31 1.08 4.17
N SER A 135 -15.71 -0.18 4.43
CA SER A 135 -14.90 -1.36 4.14
C SER A 135 -14.50 -1.43 2.67
N TYR A 136 -15.35 -0.93 1.76
CA TYR A 136 -15.03 -0.84 0.34
C TYR A 136 -13.84 0.08 0.07
N GLN A 137 -13.78 1.23 0.75
CA GLN A 137 -12.68 2.18 0.62
C GLN A 137 -11.38 1.60 1.16
N ASN A 138 -11.43 0.91 2.31
CA ASN A 138 -10.26 0.26 2.88
C ASN A 138 -9.66 -0.80 1.92
N LEU A 139 -10.51 -1.59 1.26
CA LEU A 139 -10.08 -2.54 0.23
C LEU A 139 -9.51 -1.85 -1.01
N LYS A 140 -10.15 -0.76 -1.45
CA LYS A 140 -9.71 0.07 -2.57
C LYS A 140 -8.33 0.67 -2.31
N ASP A 141 -8.07 1.18 -1.11
CA ASP A 141 -6.80 1.83 -0.75
C ASP A 141 -5.60 0.88 -0.86
N VAL A 142 -5.82 -0.42 -0.71
CA VAL A 142 -4.80 -1.47 -0.87
C VAL A 142 -4.86 -2.18 -2.24
N GLY A 143 -5.75 -1.77 -3.14
CA GLY A 143 -5.86 -2.29 -4.50
C GLY A 143 -6.55 -3.64 -4.63
N LEU A 144 -7.42 -4.01 -3.69
CA LEU A 144 -8.09 -5.30 -3.68
C LEU A 144 -9.56 -5.18 -4.06
N ILE A 145 -10.00 -5.97 -5.04
CA ILE A 145 -11.41 -6.15 -5.39
C ILE A 145 -11.92 -7.43 -4.72
N VAL A 146 -13.03 -7.34 -3.98
CA VAL A 146 -13.62 -8.47 -3.26
C VAL A 146 -15.00 -8.78 -3.80
N VAL A 147 -15.23 -10.05 -4.15
CA VAL A 147 -16.54 -10.57 -4.56
C VAL A 147 -17.15 -11.35 -3.41
N THR A 148 -18.28 -10.88 -2.88
CA THR A 148 -18.92 -11.48 -1.70
C THR A 148 -20.44 -11.27 -1.76
N GLY A 149 -21.20 -12.18 -1.15
CA GLY A 149 -22.64 -12.02 -0.95
C GLY A 149 -23.00 -11.11 0.24
N ASN A 150 -22.01 -10.63 0.99
CA ASN A 150 -22.18 -9.74 2.13
C ASN A 150 -22.13 -8.27 1.69
N GLN A 151 -22.72 -7.38 2.49
CA GLN A 151 -22.62 -5.95 2.26
C GLN A 151 -21.18 -5.48 2.52
N VAL A 152 -20.62 -4.73 1.57
CA VAL A 152 -19.24 -4.20 1.65
C VAL A 152 -19.22 -2.68 1.67
N ARG A 153 -20.05 -2.05 0.83
CA ARG A 153 -20.15 -0.59 0.73
C ARG A 153 -21.07 -0.07 1.82
N LYS A 154 -20.64 1.00 2.48
CA LYS A 154 -21.53 1.81 3.32
C LYS A 154 -22.67 2.42 2.48
N PRO A 155 -23.94 2.35 2.91
CA PRO A 155 -25.05 3.03 2.23
C PRO A 155 -24.87 4.55 2.25
N LYS A 156 -25.03 5.20 1.09
CA LYS A 156 -25.02 6.66 0.98
C LYS A 156 -26.45 7.21 1.03
N VAL A 157 -26.64 8.36 1.67
CA VAL A 157 -27.90 9.10 1.67
C VAL A 157 -27.79 10.22 0.63
N CYS A 158 -28.82 10.42 -0.18
CA CYS A 158 -28.81 11.44 -1.21
C CYS A 158 -28.70 12.84 -0.58
N GLU A 159 -27.99 13.75 -1.24
CA GLU A 159 -28.01 15.16 -0.85
C GLU A 159 -29.45 15.68 -0.94
N LYS A 160 -29.88 16.47 0.04
CA LYS A 160 -31.18 17.16 -0.06
C LYS A 160 -31.08 18.14 -1.21
N ASP A 161 -32.05 18.11 -2.13
CA ASP A 161 -32.17 19.17 -3.13
C ASP A 161 -32.06 20.54 -2.43
N PRO A 162 -31.25 21.48 -2.95
CA PRO A 162 -31.29 22.84 -2.44
C PRO A 162 -32.74 23.31 -2.54
N PRO A 163 -33.28 23.99 -1.52
CA PRO A 163 -34.67 24.46 -1.56
C PRO A 163 -34.85 25.26 -2.85
N GLU A 164 -35.84 24.86 -3.67
CA GLU A 164 -36.23 25.58 -4.86
C GLU A 164 -36.37 27.06 -4.49
N GLN A 165 -35.41 27.87 -4.94
CA GLN A 165 -35.48 29.30 -4.78
C GLN A 165 -36.70 29.71 -5.59
N SER A 166 -37.78 30.06 -4.90
CA SER A 166 -39.05 30.46 -5.47
C SER A 166 -38.79 31.48 -6.56
N ARG A 167 -38.94 31.05 -7.83
CA ARG A 167 -38.95 31.93 -8.99
C ARG A 167 -40.18 32.81 -8.88
N TYR A 168 -40.07 33.92 -8.15
CA TYR A 168 -41.00 35.02 -8.28
C TYR A 168 -40.79 35.64 -9.67
N PRO A 169 -41.81 35.69 -10.54
CA PRO A 169 -41.69 36.40 -11.80
C PRO A 169 -41.56 37.90 -11.51
N LEU A 170 -40.50 38.51 -12.03
CA LEU A 170 -40.36 39.97 -12.05
C LEU A 170 -41.42 40.52 -13.00
N LEU A 171 -42.32 41.36 -12.46
CA LEU A 171 -43.16 42.29 -13.22
C LEU A 171 -42.33 43.49 -13.67
#